data_AF-A0A1G3J6X0-F1
#
_entry.id   AF-A0A1G3J6X0-F1
#
_cell.length_a   1.000
_cell.length_b   1.000
_cell.length_c   1.000
_cell.angle_alpha   90.00
_cell.angle_beta   90.00
_cell.angle_gamma   90.00
#
_symmetry.space_group_name_H-M   'P 1'
#
loop_
_entity.id
_entity.type
_entity.pdbx_description
1 polymer ?
#
loop_
_entity_poly.entity_id
_entity_poly.type
_entity_poly.pdbx_seq_one_letter_code
_entity_poly.pdbx_strand_id
1 'polypeptide(L)'
;MTALLITAVSLLIFVVIFQISKASEYVAILKGEEHSRKQNNKINGFLMVVFLVLGLIGVWYCNEVLYDKTLLPQGSASVEGERVDSMLWLTLAVTGFVFIGTQIVLFWFAYKYQESDNRKVVFFAHSNKLEAIWTVIPAIVLTVLVVIGLRNWFLFTGEAPKEAMVVEVTGKQFGWIFRYPGKDGAFGKKYYKNIDNASNSLGLIWDDQLTHDDLVMEQTMYLVKGRPVKLIIGSRDVIHDVGLSHFRMKMDAVPGIPTTMWFTPKYTTKEMKEKTGNPDFQFEISCDQMCGNSHYSMKGIIEVVDQAEFDAKMAGQSPYYYTAFPDKDPANAKKDTVKLVAKPVELASKVTAKL
;
A
#
# COMPACT_ATOMS: atom_id res chain seq x y z
N MET A 1 15.45 -36.92 5.30
CA MET A 1 15.69 -37.50 6.64
C MET A 1 14.89 -36.76 7.72
N THR A 2 14.83 -35.43 7.70
CA THR A 2 14.03 -34.59 8.62
C THR A 2 12.51 -34.80 8.54
N ALA A 3 11.93 -34.88 7.35
CA ALA A 3 10.48 -35.08 7.20
C ALA A 3 9.99 -36.42 7.79
N LEU A 4 10.76 -37.50 7.57
CA LEU A 4 10.40 -38.84 8.04
C LEU A 4 10.48 -38.95 9.58
N LEU A 5 11.46 -38.28 10.19
CA LEU A 5 11.57 -38.15 11.65
C LEU A 5 10.44 -37.29 12.24
N ILE A 6 10.10 -36.16 11.62
CA ILE A 6 8.98 -35.30 12.08
C ILE A 6 7.66 -36.08 12.02
N THR A 7 7.41 -36.82 10.94
CA THR A 7 6.22 -37.67 10.81
C THR A 7 6.20 -38.77 11.86
N ALA A 8 7.32 -39.47 12.09
CA ALA A 8 7.42 -40.53 13.08
C ALA A 8 7.20 -40.01 14.52
N VAL A 9 7.78 -38.86 14.86
CA VAL A 9 7.59 -38.21 16.17
C VAL A 9 6.14 -37.76 16.34
N SER A 10 5.53 -37.18 15.31
CA SER A 10 4.12 -36.74 15.35
C SER A 10 3.17 -37.92 15.56
N LEU A 11 3.40 -39.04 14.87
CA LEU A 11 2.65 -40.29 15.06
C LEU A 11 2.82 -40.84 16.48
N LEU A 12 4.05 -40.82 17.01
CA LEU A 12 4.32 -41.31 18.37
C LEU A 12 3.64 -40.44 19.43
N ILE A 13 3.67 -39.11 19.28
CA ILE A 13 2.94 -38.18 20.14
C ILE A 13 1.43 -38.46 20.08
N PHE A 14 0.88 -38.65 18.87
CA PHE A 14 -0.53 -39.00 18.71
C PHE A 14 -0.90 -40.30 19.43
N VAL A 15 -0.09 -41.35 19.29
CA VAL A 15 -0.31 -42.64 19.98
C VAL A 15 -0.25 -42.46 21.50
N VAL A 16 0.72 -41.70 22.02
CA VAL A 16 0.83 -41.42 23.46
C VAL A 16 -0.40 -40.67 23.96
N ILE A 17 -0.85 -39.62 23.26
CA ILE A 17 -2.06 -38.87 23.62
C ILE A 17 -3.30 -39.79 23.59
N PHE A 18 -3.43 -40.63 22.57
CA PHE A 18 -4.53 -41.59 22.46
C PHE A 18 -4.53 -42.59 23.61
N GLN A 19 -3.36 -43.15 23.96
CA GLN A 19 -3.23 -44.08 25.09
C GLN A 19 -3.57 -43.42 26.43
N ILE A 20 -3.11 -42.18 26.66
CA ILE A 20 -3.46 -41.40 27.87
C ILE A 20 -4.96 -41.15 27.93
N SER A 21 -5.60 -40.81 26.80
CA SER A 21 -7.05 -40.62 26.72
C SER A 21 -7.81 -41.90 27.08
N LYS A 22 -7.41 -43.05 26.53
CA LYS A 22 -8.01 -44.35 26.87
C LYS A 22 -7.81 -44.75 28.32
N ALA A 23 -6.60 -44.56 28.86
CA ALA A 23 -6.33 -44.81 30.26
C ALA A 23 -7.21 -43.93 31.18
N SER A 24 -7.40 -42.66 30.81
CA SER A 24 -8.26 -41.72 31.54
C SER A 24 -9.73 -42.12 31.50
N GLU A 25 -10.22 -42.66 30.38
CA GLU A 25 -11.58 -43.21 30.23
C GLU A 25 -11.82 -44.38 31.20
N TYR A 26 -10.89 -45.35 31.26
CA TYR A 26 -11.00 -46.46 32.20
C TYR A 26 -10.99 -46.00 33.67
N VAL A 27 -10.15 -45.02 34.01
CA VAL A 27 -10.12 -44.44 35.36
C VAL A 27 -11.42 -43.71 35.69
N ALA A 28 -12.06 -43.05 34.71
CA ALA A 28 -13.34 -42.38 34.89
C ALA A 28 -14.46 -43.38 35.22
N ILE A 29 -14.51 -44.52 34.51
CA ILE A 29 -15.46 -45.61 34.78
C ILE A 29 -15.28 -46.16 36.20
N LEU A 30 -14.03 -46.38 36.64
CA LEU A 30 -13.73 -46.90 37.98
C LEU A 30 -14.06 -45.93 39.12
N LYS A 31 -13.94 -44.62 38.89
CA LYS A 31 -14.24 -43.57 39.90
C LYS A 31 -15.72 -43.17 39.95
N GLY A 32 -16.54 -43.68 39.03
CA GLY A 32 -17.93 -43.26 38.83
C GLY A 32 -18.03 -42.05 37.90
N GLU A 33 -18.90 -42.18 36.90
CA GLU A 33 -19.06 -41.19 35.82
C GLU A 33 -19.43 -39.79 36.35
N GLU A 34 -20.30 -39.70 37.36
CA GLU A 34 -20.72 -38.41 37.92
C GLU A 34 -19.55 -37.67 38.59
N HIS A 35 -18.77 -38.36 39.40
CA HIS A 35 -17.61 -37.77 40.08
C HIS A 35 -16.54 -37.34 39.08
N SER A 36 -16.24 -38.20 38.08
CA SER A 36 -15.30 -37.87 37.02
C SER A 36 -15.75 -36.67 36.19
N ARG A 37 -17.03 -36.60 35.82
CA ARG A 37 -17.62 -35.48 35.07
C ARG A 37 -17.52 -34.16 35.84
N LYS A 38 -17.90 -34.14 37.12
CA LYS A 38 -17.80 -32.95 37.99
C LYS A 38 -16.35 -32.48 38.14
N GLN A 39 -15.42 -33.42 38.32
CA GLN A 39 -13.99 -33.11 38.40
C GLN A 39 -13.47 -32.51 37.09
N ASN A 40 -13.79 -33.12 35.94
CA ASN A 40 -13.37 -32.64 34.63
C ASN A 40 -13.94 -31.25 34.31
N ASN A 41 -15.21 -31.00 34.65
CA ASN A 41 -15.80 -29.67 34.52
C ASN A 41 -15.02 -28.63 35.34
N LYS A 42 -14.61 -28.95 36.56
CA LYS A 42 -13.79 -28.02 37.38
C LYS A 42 -12.43 -27.74 36.77
N ILE A 43 -11.76 -28.79 36.29
CA ILE A 43 -10.48 -28.68 35.60
C ILE A 43 -10.62 -27.81 34.35
N ASN A 44 -11.62 -28.09 33.51
CA ASN A 44 -11.87 -27.32 32.29
C ASN A 44 -12.17 -25.85 32.59
N GLY A 45 -13.01 -25.56 33.59
CA GLY A 45 -13.29 -24.19 34.02
C GLY A 45 -12.02 -23.45 34.44
N PHE A 46 -11.12 -24.09 35.19
CA PHE A 46 -9.82 -23.51 35.53
C PHE A 46 -8.91 -23.32 34.31
N LEU A 47 -8.83 -24.32 33.43
CA LEU A 47 -8.04 -24.27 32.21
C LEU A 47 -8.50 -23.15 31.27
N MET A 48 -9.77 -22.78 31.26
CA MET A 48 -10.28 -21.61 30.52
C MET A 48 -9.65 -20.29 30.99
N VAL A 49 -9.44 -20.12 32.30
CA VAL A 49 -8.74 -18.95 32.85
C VAL A 49 -7.26 -19.00 32.52
N VAL A 50 -6.64 -20.18 32.64
CA VAL A 50 -5.24 -20.38 32.24
C VAL A 50 -5.05 -20.03 30.76
N PHE A 51 -5.96 -20.48 29.89
CA PHE A 51 -5.95 -20.17 28.47
C PHE A 51 -6.10 -18.68 28.20
N LEU A 52 -7.01 -17.98 28.89
CA LEU A 52 -7.12 -16.53 28.79
C LEU A 52 -5.79 -15.84 29.13
N VAL A 53 -5.19 -16.18 30.28
CA VAL A 53 -3.96 -15.54 30.74
C VAL A 53 -2.80 -15.83 29.79
N LEU A 54 -2.56 -17.10 29.47
CA LEU A 54 -1.48 -17.50 28.55
C LEU A 54 -1.72 -16.97 27.13
N GLY A 55 -2.97 -16.92 26.68
CA GLY A 55 -3.37 -16.37 25.40
C GLY A 55 -3.08 -14.87 25.31
N LEU A 56 -3.45 -14.09 26.34
CA LEU A 56 -3.14 -12.65 26.39
C LEU A 56 -1.62 -12.39 26.47
N ILE A 57 -0.89 -13.19 27.24
CA ILE A 57 0.58 -13.16 27.25
C ILE A 57 1.14 -13.46 25.86
N GLY A 58 0.60 -14.47 25.17
CA GLY A 58 0.99 -14.84 23.81
C GLY A 58 0.72 -13.73 22.80
N VAL A 59 -0.43 -13.06 22.88
CA VAL A 59 -0.76 -11.89 22.04
C VAL A 59 0.20 -10.74 22.31
N TRP A 60 0.46 -10.42 23.58
CA TRP A 60 1.44 -9.39 23.96
C TRP A 60 2.83 -9.71 23.44
N TYR A 61 3.31 -10.95 23.64
CA TYR A 61 4.61 -11.39 23.18
C TYR A 61 4.73 -11.37 21.65
N CYS A 62 3.68 -11.80 20.95
CA CYS A 62 3.60 -11.72 19.49
C CYS A 62 3.70 -10.27 19.01
N ASN A 63 3.01 -9.36 19.69
CA ASN A 63 3.09 -7.93 19.39
C ASN A 63 4.51 -7.38 19.65
N GLU A 64 5.10 -7.63 20.81
CA GLU A 64 6.48 -7.21 21.12
C GLU A 64 7.49 -7.67 20.06
N VAL A 65 7.38 -8.91 19.58
CA VAL A 65 8.35 -9.48 18.61
C VAL A 65 8.12 -9.01 17.17
N LEU A 66 6.88 -8.70 16.79
CA LEU A 66 6.51 -8.41 15.40
C LEU A 66 6.14 -6.95 15.14
N TYR A 67 5.91 -6.14 16.16
CA TYR A 67 5.46 -4.75 16.00
C TYR A 67 6.42 -3.95 15.13
N ASP A 68 7.73 -4.01 15.42
CA ASP A 68 8.79 -3.34 14.66
C ASP A 68 8.91 -3.79 13.20
N LYS A 69 8.34 -4.94 12.85
CA LYS A 69 8.28 -5.44 11.46
C LYS A 69 7.07 -4.92 10.69
N THR A 70 6.14 -4.25 11.36
CA THR A 70 4.97 -3.66 10.71
C THR A 70 5.27 -2.24 10.23
N LEU A 71 4.36 -1.68 9.44
CA LEU A 71 4.47 -0.30 8.98
C LEU A 71 4.09 0.73 10.06
N LEU A 72 3.41 0.33 11.13
CA LEU A 72 2.94 1.22 12.19
C LEU A 72 4.08 1.96 12.93
N PRO A 73 5.15 1.29 13.42
CA PRO A 73 6.27 1.99 14.07
C PRO A 73 7.10 2.84 13.11
N GLN A 74 7.11 2.53 11.81
CA GLN A 74 7.74 3.38 10.81
C GLN A 74 7.02 4.74 10.71
N GLY A 75 5.70 4.76 10.89
CA GLY A 75 4.83 5.90 10.67
C GLY A 75 4.66 6.24 9.19
N SER A 76 3.72 7.13 8.89
CA SER A 76 3.47 7.62 7.54
C SER A 76 4.59 8.52 7.01
N ALA A 77 4.98 8.28 5.76
CA ALA A 77 5.86 9.13 4.97
C ALA A 77 5.11 10.25 4.21
N SER A 78 3.79 10.37 4.37
CA SER A 78 2.99 11.50 3.90
C SER A 78 2.27 12.21 5.04
N VAL A 79 1.96 13.50 4.86
CA VAL A 79 1.14 14.28 5.80
C VAL A 79 -0.27 13.70 5.91
N GLU A 80 -0.89 13.41 4.77
CA GLU A 80 -2.24 12.86 4.68
C GLU A 80 -2.34 11.47 5.35
N GLY A 81 -1.32 10.63 5.18
CA GLY A 81 -1.26 9.29 5.76
C GLY A 81 -1.14 9.27 7.28
N GLU A 82 -0.69 10.34 7.94
CA GLU A 82 -0.71 10.42 9.42
C GLU A 82 -2.15 10.38 9.98
N ARG A 83 -3.11 10.92 9.22
CA ARG A 83 -4.53 10.84 9.57
C ARG A 83 -5.03 9.41 9.45
N VAL A 84 -4.54 8.65 8.47
CA VAL A 84 -4.83 7.22 8.32
C VAL A 84 -4.25 6.43 9.49
N ASP A 85 -2.98 6.66 9.84
CA ASP A 85 -2.35 6.04 11.02
C ASP A 85 -3.14 6.36 12.31
N SER A 86 -3.59 7.61 12.48
CA SER A 86 -4.42 8.02 13.63
C SER A 86 -5.76 7.28 13.69
N MET A 87 -6.41 7.08 12.54
CA MET A 87 -7.65 6.31 12.46
C MET A 87 -7.43 4.82 12.75
N LEU A 88 -6.32 4.25 12.28
CA LEU A 88 -5.94 2.86 12.56
C LEU A 88 -5.71 2.69 14.07
N TRP A 89 -4.96 3.59 14.70
CA TRP A 89 -4.74 3.55 16.15
C TRP A 89 -6.03 3.70 16.96
N LEU A 90 -6.91 4.64 16.58
CA LEU A 90 -8.21 4.79 17.22
C LEU A 90 -9.05 3.52 17.09
N THR A 91 -9.09 2.94 15.88
CA THR A 91 -9.84 1.70 15.62
C THR A 91 -9.28 0.55 16.44
N LEU A 92 -7.96 0.36 16.45
CA LEU A 92 -7.29 -0.67 17.24
C LEU A 92 -7.51 -0.50 18.74
N ALA A 93 -7.50 0.73 19.25
CA ALA A 93 -7.76 0.99 20.68
C ALA A 93 -9.20 0.62 21.05
N VAL A 94 -10.18 1.04 20.25
CA VAL A 94 -11.60 0.76 20.49
C VAL A 94 -11.89 -0.74 20.37
N THR A 95 -11.46 -1.38 19.28
CA THR A 95 -11.71 -2.81 19.08
C THR A 95 -10.89 -3.66 20.03
N GLY A 96 -9.66 -3.26 20.36
CA GLY A 96 -8.80 -3.92 21.34
C GLY A 96 -9.40 -3.91 22.74
N PHE A 97 -9.95 -2.78 23.19
CA PHE A 97 -10.66 -2.70 24.47
C PHE A 97 -11.87 -3.66 24.52
N VAL A 98 -12.70 -3.64 23.46
CA VAL A 98 -13.86 -4.54 23.35
C VAL A 98 -13.41 -6.00 23.29
N PHE A 99 -12.36 -6.31 22.53
CA PHE A 99 -11.80 -7.65 22.43
C PHE A 99 -11.33 -8.16 23.80
N ILE A 100 -10.47 -7.42 24.51
CA ILE A 100 -9.97 -7.82 25.83
C ILE A 100 -11.13 -7.99 26.81
N GLY A 101 -12.07 -7.04 26.85
CA GLY A 101 -13.24 -7.12 27.73
C GLY A 101 -14.11 -8.35 27.45
N THR A 102 -14.43 -8.62 26.18
CA THR A 102 -15.25 -9.78 25.79
C THR A 102 -14.54 -11.11 26.05
N GLN A 103 -13.22 -11.20 25.82
CA GLN A 103 -12.45 -12.40 26.17
C GLN A 103 -12.45 -12.63 27.68
N ILE A 104 -12.17 -11.60 28.49
CA ILE A 104 -12.21 -11.72 29.95
C ILE A 104 -13.59 -12.21 30.41
N VAL A 105 -14.67 -11.58 29.93
CA VAL A 105 -16.03 -11.98 30.28
C VAL A 105 -16.30 -13.42 29.87
N LEU A 106 -15.95 -13.84 28.65
CA LEU A 106 -16.18 -15.19 28.14
C LEU A 106 -15.53 -16.26 29.03
N PHE A 107 -14.21 -16.15 29.26
CA PHE A 107 -13.46 -17.16 30.01
C PHE A 107 -13.74 -17.08 31.51
N TRP A 108 -13.94 -15.88 32.07
CA TRP A 108 -14.38 -15.72 33.46
C TRP A 108 -15.77 -16.33 33.66
N PHE A 109 -16.69 -16.17 32.72
CA PHE A 109 -18.04 -16.72 32.83
C PHE A 109 -18.00 -18.25 32.81
N ALA A 110 -17.22 -18.85 31.92
CA ALA A 110 -17.00 -20.30 31.88
C ALA A 110 -16.44 -20.84 33.21
N TYR A 111 -15.52 -20.11 33.85
CA TYR A 111 -15.00 -20.46 35.16
C TYR A 111 -16.00 -20.22 36.30
N LYS A 112 -16.65 -19.05 36.36
CA LYS A 112 -17.54 -18.63 37.45
C LYS A 112 -18.79 -19.50 37.52
N TYR A 113 -19.33 -19.87 36.36
CA TYR A 113 -20.57 -20.63 36.20
C TYR A 113 -20.35 -22.09 35.79
N GLN A 114 -19.14 -22.60 35.99
CA GLN A 114 -18.88 -24.05 35.98
C GLN A 114 -19.87 -24.78 36.92
N GLU A 115 -20.20 -26.03 36.59
CA GLU A 115 -21.11 -26.87 37.36
C GLU A 115 -20.83 -26.86 38.88
N SER A 116 -21.90 -26.70 39.67
CA SER A 116 -21.83 -26.71 41.13
C SER A 116 -23.17 -27.16 41.71
N ASP A 117 -23.11 -28.10 42.66
CA ASP A 117 -24.29 -28.58 43.41
C ASP A 117 -24.93 -27.47 44.28
N ASN A 118 -24.18 -26.42 44.60
CA ASN A 118 -24.61 -25.31 45.45
C ASN A 118 -25.25 -24.15 44.67
N ARG A 119 -25.34 -24.25 43.33
CA ARG A 119 -25.81 -23.15 42.48
C ARG A 119 -27.03 -23.57 41.67
N LYS A 120 -28.14 -22.86 41.86
CA LYS A 120 -29.33 -23.02 41.03
C LYS A 120 -29.14 -22.26 39.72
N VAL A 121 -29.53 -22.89 38.61
CA VAL A 121 -29.53 -22.26 37.28
C VAL A 121 -30.57 -21.16 37.28
N VAL A 122 -30.18 -19.97 36.83
CA VAL A 122 -31.09 -18.85 36.62
C VAL A 122 -31.58 -18.89 35.18
N PHE A 123 -32.88 -19.02 34.99
CA PHE A 123 -33.50 -18.90 33.68
C PHE A 123 -33.78 -17.43 33.40
N PHE A 124 -33.07 -16.88 32.42
CA PHE A 124 -33.21 -15.49 31.99
C PHE A 124 -33.23 -15.45 30.47
N ALA A 125 -34.40 -15.23 29.88
CA ALA A 125 -34.61 -15.39 28.44
C ALA A 125 -34.25 -14.14 27.63
N HIS A 126 -34.54 -12.93 28.14
CA HIS A 126 -34.28 -11.68 27.42
C HIS A 126 -34.18 -10.48 28.37
N SER A 127 -33.65 -9.38 27.85
CA SER A 127 -33.60 -8.09 28.55
C SER A 127 -33.57 -6.96 27.54
N ASN A 128 -34.73 -6.36 27.29
CA ASN A 128 -34.85 -5.27 26.33
C ASN A 128 -33.93 -4.10 26.69
N LYS A 129 -33.66 -3.89 27.99
CA LYS A 129 -32.71 -2.87 28.47
C LYS A 129 -31.26 -3.21 28.08
N LEU A 130 -30.83 -4.45 28.30
CA LEU A 130 -29.47 -4.87 27.94
C LEU A 130 -29.28 -4.89 26.42
N GLU A 131 -30.31 -5.37 25.71
CA GLU A 131 -30.37 -5.38 24.26
C GLU A 131 -30.26 -3.98 23.67
N ALA A 132 -31.02 -3.02 24.21
CA ALA A 132 -30.89 -1.62 23.79
C ALA A 132 -29.48 -1.08 24.03
N ILE A 133 -28.86 -1.37 25.19
CA ILE A 133 -27.51 -0.89 25.52
C ILE A 133 -26.48 -1.42 24.51
N TRP A 134 -26.45 -2.73 24.26
CA TRP A 134 -25.45 -3.32 23.35
C TRP A 134 -25.74 -3.10 21.87
N THR A 135 -26.90 -2.55 21.52
CA THR A 135 -27.20 -2.15 20.13
C THR A 135 -26.88 -0.68 19.92
N VAL A 136 -27.33 0.18 20.84
CA VAL A 136 -27.17 1.64 20.71
C VAL A 136 -25.71 2.06 20.86
N ILE A 137 -24.98 1.51 21.84
CA ILE A 137 -23.58 1.91 22.07
C ILE A 137 -22.70 1.59 20.85
N PRO A 138 -22.68 0.36 20.29
CA PRO A 138 -21.89 0.08 19.10
C PRO A 138 -22.34 0.89 17.89
N ALA A 139 -23.65 1.12 17.71
CA ALA A 139 -24.14 1.93 16.59
C ALA A 139 -23.60 3.37 16.65
N ILE A 140 -23.60 4.00 17.83
CA ILE A 140 -23.03 5.36 18.02
C ILE A 140 -21.53 5.35 17.76
N VAL A 141 -20.78 4.41 18.35
CA VAL A 141 -19.32 4.33 18.18
C VAL A 141 -18.95 4.14 16.71
N LEU A 142 -19.59 3.20 16.01
CA LEU A 142 -19.37 2.97 14.58
C LEU A 142 -19.73 4.20 13.75
N THR A 143 -20.83 4.88 14.06
CA THR A 143 -21.22 6.12 13.36
C THR A 143 -20.13 7.18 13.46
N VAL A 144 -19.57 7.40 14.66
CA VAL A 144 -18.47 8.37 14.86
C VAL A 144 -17.24 7.99 14.04
N LEU A 145 -16.83 6.71 14.06
CA LEU A 145 -15.67 6.23 13.31
C LEU A 145 -15.87 6.39 11.78
N VAL A 146 -17.07 6.09 11.28
CA VAL A 146 -17.41 6.24 9.86
C VAL A 146 -17.39 7.71 9.44
N VAL A 147 -17.92 8.63 10.25
CA VAL A 147 -17.91 10.07 9.94
C VAL A 147 -16.48 10.60 9.85
N ILE A 148 -15.60 10.21 10.77
CA ILE A 148 -14.17 10.57 10.73
C ILE A 148 -13.53 10.01 9.46
N GLY A 149 -13.81 8.75 9.12
CA GLY A 149 -13.26 8.10 7.94
C GLY A 149 -13.70 8.74 6.63
N LEU A 150 -15.00 9.03 6.48
CA LEU A 150 -15.52 9.70 5.29
C LEU A 150 -14.92 11.10 5.11
N ARG A 151 -14.76 11.88 6.20
CA ARG A 151 -14.13 13.19 6.13
C ARG A 151 -12.70 13.12 5.61
N ASN A 152 -11.91 12.16 6.09
CA ASN A 152 -10.53 11.97 5.62
C ASN A 152 -10.48 11.45 4.19
N TRP A 153 -11.35 10.50 3.83
CA TRP A 153 -11.49 10.01 2.45
C TRP A 153 -11.77 11.14 1.47
N PHE A 154 -12.78 11.99 1.75
CA PHE A 154 -13.10 13.13 0.90
C PHE A 154 -11.98 14.16 0.81
N LEU A 155 -11.13 14.26 1.84
CA LEU A 155 -9.98 15.16 1.80
C LEU A 155 -8.96 14.68 0.78
N PHE A 156 -8.52 13.42 0.83
CA PHE A 156 -7.46 12.91 -0.06
C PHE A 156 -7.92 12.59 -1.49
N THR A 157 -9.23 12.37 -1.68
CA THR A 157 -9.83 12.07 -3.00
C THR A 157 -10.48 13.29 -3.66
N GLY A 158 -10.59 14.40 -2.94
CA GLY A 158 -11.10 15.66 -3.45
C GLY A 158 -10.07 16.47 -4.24
N GLU A 159 -10.30 17.78 -4.34
CA GLU A 159 -9.38 18.69 -5.01
C GLU A 159 -8.07 18.83 -4.23
N ALA A 160 -6.95 18.60 -4.93
CA ALA A 160 -5.63 18.85 -4.40
C ALA A 160 -5.33 20.36 -4.28
N PRO A 161 -4.37 20.77 -3.43
CA PRO A 161 -3.87 22.15 -3.42
C PRO A 161 -3.45 22.64 -4.81
N LYS A 162 -3.60 23.94 -5.09
CA LYS A 162 -3.38 24.51 -6.44
C LYS A 162 -1.92 24.42 -6.90
N GLU A 163 -1.00 24.39 -5.95
CA GLU A 163 0.45 24.26 -6.13
C GLU A 163 0.92 22.81 -6.28
N ALA A 164 -0.02 21.85 -6.22
CA ALA A 164 0.30 20.43 -6.29
C ALA A 164 1.01 20.10 -7.62
N MET A 165 2.09 19.35 -7.52
CA MET A 165 2.66 18.65 -8.66
C MET A 165 1.61 17.66 -9.18
N VAL A 166 1.43 17.58 -10.50
CA VAL A 166 0.51 16.61 -11.10
C VAL A 166 1.33 15.53 -11.81
N VAL A 167 1.05 14.27 -11.49
CA VAL A 167 1.65 13.11 -12.15
C VAL A 167 0.53 12.21 -12.64
N GLU A 168 0.56 11.85 -13.91
CA GLU A 168 -0.33 10.84 -14.46
C GLU A 168 0.31 9.47 -14.29
N VAL A 169 -0.39 8.55 -13.63
CA VAL A 169 0.05 7.17 -13.33
C VAL A 169 -0.83 6.21 -14.12
N THR A 170 -0.23 5.46 -15.03
CA THR A 170 -0.95 4.47 -15.85
C THR A 170 -0.47 3.06 -15.53
N GLY A 171 -1.38 2.22 -15.05
CA GLY A 171 -1.15 0.79 -14.89
C GLY A 171 -1.13 0.06 -16.25
N LYS A 172 -0.19 -0.88 -16.40
CA LYS A 172 -0.13 -1.83 -17.52
C LYS A 172 0.23 -3.23 -17.02
N GLN A 173 -0.14 -4.27 -17.75
CA GLN A 173 0.40 -5.61 -17.55
C GLN A 173 1.82 -5.69 -18.15
N PHE A 174 2.90 -5.79 -17.38
CA PHE A 174 3.00 -5.65 -15.92
C PHE A 174 4.01 -4.54 -15.60
N GLY A 175 3.53 -3.43 -15.07
CA GLY A 175 4.34 -2.29 -14.66
C GLY A 175 3.54 -0.98 -14.62
N TRP A 176 4.27 0.11 -14.43
CA TRP A 176 3.71 1.45 -14.31
C TRP A 176 4.38 2.40 -15.30
N ILE A 177 3.56 3.28 -15.88
CA ILE A 177 4.02 4.40 -16.70
C ILE A 177 3.66 5.69 -15.97
N PHE A 178 4.64 6.57 -15.82
CA PHE A 178 4.48 7.88 -15.20
C PHE A 178 4.62 8.96 -16.26
N ARG A 179 3.73 9.94 -16.26
CA ARG A 179 3.80 11.07 -17.17
C ARG A 179 3.73 12.38 -16.38
N TYR A 180 4.60 13.31 -16.76
CA TYR A 180 4.70 14.64 -16.19
C TYR A 180 4.40 15.67 -17.29
N PRO A 181 3.67 16.75 -16.96
CA PRO A 181 3.49 17.83 -17.89
C PRO A 181 4.84 18.50 -18.17
N GLY A 182 5.01 19.01 -19.39
CA GLY A 182 6.23 19.70 -19.76
C GLY A 182 6.26 21.14 -19.26
N LYS A 183 6.85 22.03 -20.05
CA LYS A 183 6.98 23.45 -19.73
C LYS A 183 5.65 24.19 -19.83
N ASP A 184 4.71 23.66 -20.62
CA ASP A 184 3.37 24.21 -20.77
C ASP A 184 2.46 23.97 -19.55
N GLY A 185 2.85 23.04 -18.66
CA GLY A 185 2.11 22.68 -17.46
C GLY A 185 0.82 21.90 -17.71
N ALA A 186 0.62 21.35 -18.91
CA ALA A 186 -0.57 20.61 -19.29
C ALA A 186 -0.23 19.23 -19.86
N PHE A 187 -1.20 18.31 -19.81
CA PHE A 187 -1.07 17.02 -20.49
C PHE A 187 -1.76 17.08 -21.84
N GLY A 188 -1.10 16.61 -22.89
CA GLY A 188 -1.77 16.36 -24.16
C GLY A 188 -2.78 15.20 -24.10
N LYS A 189 -3.67 15.16 -25.09
CA LYS A 189 -4.77 14.19 -25.16
C LYS A 189 -4.28 12.77 -25.47
N LYS A 190 -5.08 11.81 -25.03
CA LYS A 190 -4.85 10.37 -25.26
C LYS A 190 -6.07 9.71 -25.89
N TYR A 191 -5.82 8.67 -26.68
CA TYR A 191 -6.86 7.78 -27.18
C TYR A 191 -6.37 6.33 -27.13
N TYR A 192 -7.16 5.46 -26.49
CA TYR A 192 -6.76 4.08 -26.21
C TYR A 192 -6.44 3.25 -27.46
N LYS A 193 -7.04 3.57 -28.62
CA LYS A 193 -6.72 2.86 -29.88
C LYS A 193 -5.37 3.24 -30.49
N ASN A 194 -4.76 4.33 -30.02
CA ASN A 194 -3.42 4.75 -30.45
C ASN A 194 -2.31 4.07 -29.64
N ILE A 195 -2.66 3.24 -28.66
CA ILE A 195 -1.67 2.52 -27.85
C ILE A 195 -0.90 1.57 -28.75
N ASP A 196 0.41 1.78 -28.78
CA ASP A 196 1.38 0.91 -29.41
C ASP A 196 2.53 0.64 -28.45
N ASN A 197 2.89 -0.62 -28.25
CA ASN A 197 3.92 -0.99 -27.27
C ASN A 197 5.32 -0.53 -27.68
N ALA A 198 5.58 -0.33 -28.97
CA ALA A 198 6.90 0.05 -29.45
C ALA A 198 7.13 1.57 -29.37
N SER A 199 6.13 2.38 -29.72
CA SER A 199 6.30 3.81 -29.95
C SER A 199 5.30 4.73 -29.24
N ASN A 200 4.22 4.19 -28.68
CA ASN A 200 3.18 5.00 -28.04
C ASN A 200 2.45 4.25 -26.90
N SER A 201 3.15 3.99 -25.80
CA SER A 201 2.66 3.11 -24.73
C SER A 201 1.42 3.64 -24.00
N LEU A 202 1.17 4.95 -24.08
CA LEU A 202 0.03 5.65 -23.49
C LEU A 202 -1.09 6.01 -24.49
N GLY A 203 -0.86 5.84 -25.79
CA GLY A 203 -1.80 6.26 -26.82
C GLY A 203 -1.96 7.77 -26.93
N LEU A 204 -0.86 8.54 -26.81
CA LEU A 204 -0.85 9.99 -27.01
C LEU A 204 -1.31 10.36 -28.44
N ILE A 205 -2.00 11.48 -28.57
CA ILE A 205 -2.41 12.04 -29.87
C ILE A 205 -1.35 13.04 -30.33
N TRP A 206 -0.47 12.63 -31.25
CA TRP A 206 0.68 13.42 -31.68
C TRP A 206 0.35 14.74 -32.41
N ASP A 207 -0.86 14.87 -32.93
CA ASP A 207 -1.36 16.12 -33.52
C ASP A 207 -1.68 17.18 -32.46
N ASP A 208 -1.83 16.78 -31.19
CA ASP A 208 -2.00 17.69 -30.07
C ASP A 208 -0.63 18.24 -29.63
N GLN A 209 -0.46 19.56 -29.74
CA GLN A 209 0.82 20.23 -29.41
C GLN A 209 1.21 20.05 -27.94
N LEU A 210 0.22 19.89 -27.05
CA LEU A 210 0.46 19.64 -25.63
C LEU A 210 1.13 18.27 -25.37
N THR A 211 1.23 17.37 -26.36
CA THR A 211 1.99 16.12 -26.19
C THR A 211 3.48 16.25 -26.45
N HIS A 212 3.94 17.40 -26.98
CA HIS A 212 5.27 17.52 -27.55
C HIS A 212 6.37 17.72 -26.50
N ASP A 213 6.01 18.19 -25.30
CA ASP A 213 6.92 18.41 -24.17
C ASP A 213 6.64 17.49 -22.97
N ASP A 214 5.63 16.63 -23.05
CA ASP A 214 5.34 15.61 -22.04
C ASP A 214 6.52 14.68 -21.80
N LEU A 215 6.84 14.48 -20.53
CA LEU A 215 7.88 13.55 -20.10
C LEU A 215 7.22 12.25 -19.68
N VAL A 216 7.64 11.13 -20.28
CA VAL A 216 7.15 9.79 -19.95
C VAL A 216 8.29 8.97 -19.40
N MET A 217 8.06 8.36 -18.23
CA MET A 217 9.03 7.54 -17.53
C MET A 217 8.40 6.19 -17.21
N GLU A 218 9.19 5.13 -17.29
CA GLU A 218 8.80 3.81 -16.83
C GLU A 218 9.58 3.46 -15.56
N GLN A 219 9.01 2.57 -14.75
CA GLN A 219 9.60 2.02 -13.52
C GLN A 219 9.75 2.99 -12.34
N THR A 220 10.17 4.25 -12.53
CA THR A 220 10.42 5.21 -11.43
C THR A 220 9.58 6.48 -11.55
N MET A 221 8.86 6.81 -10.48
CA MET A 221 8.17 8.08 -10.26
C MET A 221 9.03 8.99 -9.37
N TYR A 222 9.29 10.23 -9.80
CA TYR A 222 10.00 11.22 -9.00
C TYR A 222 9.01 12.18 -8.36
N LEU A 223 9.19 12.45 -7.07
CA LEU A 223 8.38 13.39 -6.30
C LEU A 223 9.29 14.37 -5.55
N VAL A 224 8.73 15.51 -5.14
CA VAL A 224 9.44 16.51 -4.34
C VAL A 224 8.96 16.46 -2.90
N LYS A 225 9.91 16.35 -1.95
CA LYS A 225 9.61 16.44 -0.52
C LYS A 225 8.91 17.76 -0.19
N GLY A 226 7.85 17.69 0.62
CA GLY A 226 7.11 18.84 1.13
C GLY A 226 6.19 19.51 0.11
N ARG A 227 6.18 19.06 -1.15
CA ARG A 227 5.27 19.56 -2.18
C ARG A 227 4.07 18.62 -2.30
N PRO A 228 2.82 19.11 -2.24
CA PRO A 228 1.65 18.28 -2.52
C PRO A 228 1.77 17.65 -3.92
N VAL A 229 1.40 16.38 -4.06
CA VAL A 229 1.30 15.70 -5.35
C VAL A 229 -0.12 15.20 -5.56
N LYS A 230 -0.68 15.51 -6.73
CA LYS A 230 -1.91 14.94 -7.26
C LYS A 230 -1.57 13.86 -8.26
N LEU A 231 -2.03 12.64 -8.00
CA LEU A 231 -1.97 11.56 -8.96
C LEU A 231 -3.26 11.52 -9.78
N ILE A 232 -3.13 11.51 -11.10
CA ILE A 232 -4.20 11.17 -12.03
C ILE A 232 -3.97 9.72 -12.44
N ILE A 233 -4.82 8.83 -11.96
CA ILE A 233 -4.58 7.39 -12.02
C ILE A 233 -5.51 6.79 -13.07
N GLY A 234 -4.94 5.99 -13.95
CA GLY A 234 -5.68 5.27 -14.97
C GLY A 234 -5.05 3.93 -15.28
N SER A 235 -5.73 3.15 -16.09
CA SER A 235 -5.17 1.92 -16.65
C SER A 235 -5.39 1.89 -18.15
N ARG A 236 -4.45 1.27 -18.86
CA ARG A 236 -4.54 1.07 -20.30
C ARG A 236 -5.07 -0.31 -20.70
N ASP A 237 -5.17 -1.25 -19.75
CA ASP A 237 -5.59 -2.64 -20.01
C ASP A 237 -6.65 -3.14 -19.02
N VAL A 238 -6.26 -3.68 -17.87
CA VAL A 238 -7.14 -4.25 -16.82
C VAL A 238 -7.14 -3.37 -15.57
N ILE A 239 -7.94 -3.71 -14.56
CA ILE A 239 -7.90 -2.98 -13.30
C ILE A 239 -6.58 -3.28 -12.56
N HIS A 240 -5.90 -2.24 -12.11
CA HIS A 240 -4.79 -2.30 -11.16
C HIS A 240 -5.14 -1.44 -9.94
N ASP A 241 -4.26 -1.33 -8.94
CA ASP A 241 -4.40 -0.38 -7.83
C ASP A 241 -3.02 0.20 -7.52
N VAL A 242 -2.94 1.53 -7.45
CA VAL A 242 -1.72 2.24 -7.07
C VAL A 242 -1.57 2.18 -5.54
N GLY A 243 -0.96 1.10 -5.05
CA GLY A 243 -0.70 0.86 -3.64
C GLY A 243 0.54 1.58 -3.14
N LEU A 244 0.35 2.59 -2.29
CA LEU A 244 1.42 3.43 -1.74
C LEU A 244 1.58 3.20 -0.23
N SER A 245 2.02 2.00 0.13
CA SER A 245 2.05 1.51 1.52
C SER A 245 2.70 2.49 2.51
N HIS A 246 3.87 3.04 2.20
CA HIS A 246 4.56 3.99 3.09
C HIS A 246 3.87 5.35 3.23
N PHE A 247 3.04 5.72 2.25
CA PHE A 247 2.27 6.97 2.26
C PHE A 247 0.82 6.76 2.74
N ARG A 248 0.42 5.52 3.03
CA ARG A 248 -0.93 5.10 3.45
C ARG A 248 -2.04 5.39 2.43
N MET A 249 -1.68 5.53 1.17
CA MET A 249 -2.64 5.83 0.10
C MET A 249 -2.80 4.59 -0.80
N LYS A 250 -4.00 4.42 -1.34
CA LYS A 250 -4.30 3.44 -2.38
C LYS A 250 -5.46 3.94 -3.23
N MET A 251 -5.47 3.61 -4.51
CA MET A 251 -6.56 3.96 -5.41
C MET A 251 -6.51 3.08 -6.66
N ASP A 252 -7.67 2.54 -7.02
CA ASP A 252 -7.83 1.70 -8.21
C ASP A 252 -7.50 2.50 -9.48
N ALA A 253 -6.71 1.86 -10.34
CA ALA A 253 -6.43 2.28 -11.71
C ALA A 253 -7.40 1.56 -12.65
N VAL A 254 -8.47 2.26 -13.02
CA VAL A 254 -9.59 1.68 -13.76
C VAL A 254 -9.53 2.06 -15.24
N PRO A 255 -9.61 1.10 -16.18
CA PRO A 255 -9.68 1.41 -17.61
C PRO A 255 -10.87 2.30 -17.93
N GLY A 256 -10.61 3.45 -18.56
CA GLY A 256 -11.64 4.39 -19.00
C GLY A 256 -12.24 5.29 -17.92
N ILE A 257 -11.88 5.10 -16.64
CA ILE A 257 -12.35 5.94 -15.52
C ILE A 257 -11.14 6.46 -14.75
N PRO A 258 -10.62 7.65 -15.09
CA PRO A 258 -9.55 8.26 -14.33
C PRO A 258 -9.98 8.51 -12.89
N THR A 259 -9.19 8.01 -11.94
CA THR A 259 -9.34 8.27 -10.51
C THR A 259 -8.26 9.24 -10.06
N THR A 260 -8.45 9.87 -8.90
CA THR A 260 -7.46 10.81 -8.37
C THR A 260 -7.28 10.63 -6.87
N MET A 261 -6.06 10.83 -6.42
CA MET A 261 -5.74 11.03 -5.00
C MET A 261 -4.61 12.03 -4.88
N TRP A 262 -4.46 12.66 -3.72
CA TRP A 262 -3.34 13.54 -3.45
C TRP A 262 -2.77 13.35 -2.04
N PHE A 263 -1.47 13.62 -1.90
CA PHE A 263 -0.74 13.54 -0.65
C PHE A 263 0.53 14.41 -0.70
N THR A 264 1.14 14.66 0.45
CA THR A 264 2.38 15.44 0.56
C THR A 264 3.49 14.58 1.16
N PRO A 265 4.55 14.23 0.40
CA PRO A 265 5.69 13.47 0.92
C PRO A 265 6.44 14.24 2.00
N LYS A 266 6.75 13.59 3.13
CA LYS A 266 7.43 14.20 4.27
C LYS A 266 8.95 14.01 4.27
N TYR A 267 9.42 12.92 3.69
CA TYR A 267 10.81 12.50 3.75
C TYR A 267 11.31 12.19 2.35
N THR A 268 12.56 12.54 2.05
CA THR A 268 13.23 12.04 0.86
C THR A 268 13.48 10.54 0.97
N THR A 269 13.71 9.85 -0.15
CA THR A 269 14.11 8.43 -0.12
C THR A 269 15.40 8.25 0.69
N LYS A 270 16.33 9.22 0.61
CA LYS A 270 17.57 9.23 1.39
C LYS A 270 17.30 9.32 2.91
N GLU A 271 16.45 10.25 3.33
CA GLU A 271 16.07 10.39 4.75
C GLU A 271 15.40 9.12 5.28
N MET A 272 14.60 8.45 4.45
CA MET A 272 13.99 7.20 4.85
C MET A 272 15.00 6.06 5.01
N LYS A 273 16.01 5.94 4.14
CA LYS A 273 17.10 4.98 4.31
C LYS A 273 17.79 5.14 5.66
N GLU A 274 18.06 6.39 6.05
CA GLU A 274 18.65 6.73 7.35
C GLU A 274 17.68 6.39 8.50
N LYS A 275 16.41 6.81 8.39
CA LYS A 275 15.37 6.57 9.42
C LYS A 275 15.11 5.08 9.67
N THR A 276 15.13 4.25 8.62
CA THR A 276 14.88 2.81 8.75
C THR A 276 16.15 2.01 8.98
N GLY A 277 17.34 2.62 8.88
CA GLY A 277 18.62 1.91 8.91
C GLY A 277 18.79 0.90 7.77
N ASN A 278 18.06 1.07 6.67
CA ASN A 278 18.06 0.15 5.53
C ASN A 278 18.60 0.87 4.28
N PRO A 279 19.85 0.59 3.84
CA PRO A 279 20.44 1.26 2.68
C PRO A 279 19.72 0.95 1.36
N ASP A 280 19.03 -0.19 1.31
CA ASP A 280 18.28 -0.67 0.14
C ASP A 280 16.82 -0.22 0.16
N PHE A 281 16.42 0.62 1.13
CA PHE A 281 15.06 1.14 1.20
C PHE A 281 14.69 1.88 -0.08
N GLN A 282 13.51 1.57 -0.60
CA GLN A 282 12.86 2.28 -1.69
C GLN A 282 11.40 2.46 -1.31
N PHE A 283 10.82 3.59 -1.69
CA PHE A 283 9.37 3.66 -1.73
C PHE A 283 8.90 2.85 -2.92
N GLU A 284 8.01 1.89 -2.69
CA GLU A 284 7.47 1.05 -3.74
C GLU A 284 6.02 1.43 -4.05
N ILE A 285 5.65 1.29 -5.32
CA ILE A 285 4.26 1.17 -5.75
C ILE A 285 3.97 -0.32 -5.89
N SER A 286 3.15 -0.86 -4.99
CA SER A 286 2.60 -2.20 -5.15
C SER A 286 1.34 -2.14 -6.02
N CYS A 287 1.09 -3.20 -6.78
CA CYS A 287 -0.23 -3.39 -7.34
C CYS A 287 -1.11 -4.08 -6.30
N ASP A 288 -2.14 -3.39 -5.81
CA ASP A 288 -3.01 -3.90 -4.74
C ASP A 288 -4.32 -4.51 -5.28
N GLN A 289 -4.39 -4.74 -6.61
CA GLN A 289 -5.54 -5.36 -7.27
C GLN A 289 -5.10 -6.43 -8.27
N MET A 290 -5.68 -7.63 -8.18
CA MET A 290 -5.27 -8.77 -9.00
C MET A 290 -5.45 -8.48 -10.50
N CYS A 291 -4.33 -8.45 -11.23
CA CYS A 291 -4.29 -8.03 -12.63
C CYS A 291 -3.65 -9.08 -13.57
N GLY A 292 -3.44 -10.32 -13.12
CA GLY A 292 -2.96 -11.44 -13.94
C GLY A 292 -1.68 -12.11 -13.43
N ASN A 293 -1.04 -12.92 -14.30
CA ASN A 293 0.01 -13.88 -13.90
C ASN A 293 1.26 -13.27 -13.26
N SER A 294 1.61 -12.02 -13.57
CA SER A 294 2.78 -11.34 -13.01
C SER A 294 2.38 -10.15 -12.12
N HIS A 295 1.19 -10.22 -11.53
CA HIS A 295 0.67 -9.24 -10.57
C HIS A 295 1.65 -8.98 -9.40
N TYR A 296 2.28 -10.02 -8.87
CA TYR A 296 3.22 -9.89 -7.74
C TYR A 296 4.53 -9.17 -8.10
N SER A 297 4.88 -9.09 -9.40
CA SER A 297 6.19 -8.57 -9.83
C SER A 297 6.13 -7.16 -10.42
N MET A 298 4.94 -6.55 -10.53
CA MET A 298 4.75 -5.25 -11.19
C MET A 298 5.04 -4.04 -10.29
N LYS A 299 6.10 -4.11 -9.50
CA LYS A 299 6.47 -3.02 -8.59
C LYS A 299 6.95 -1.80 -9.36
N GLY A 300 6.49 -0.62 -8.95
CA GLY A 300 7.08 0.67 -9.31
C GLY A 300 7.97 1.20 -8.19
N ILE A 301 8.87 2.12 -8.52
CA ILE A 301 9.73 2.80 -7.54
C ILE A 301 9.28 4.25 -7.45
N ILE A 302 9.23 4.80 -6.24
CA ILE A 302 9.07 6.23 -6.01
C ILE A 302 10.39 6.75 -5.45
N GLU A 303 10.95 7.77 -6.10
CA GLU A 303 12.09 8.50 -5.59
C GLU A 303 11.63 9.88 -5.14
N VAL A 304 11.60 10.11 -3.82
CA VAL A 304 11.29 11.42 -3.26
C VAL A 304 12.61 12.17 -3.06
N VAL A 305 12.76 13.31 -3.72
CA VAL A 305 13.99 14.11 -3.74
C VAL A 305 13.70 15.55 -3.35
N ASP A 306 14.75 16.35 -3.21
CA ASP A 306 14.62 17.81 -3.09
C ASP A 306 14.37 18.46 -4.45
N GLN A 307 13.83 19.68 -4.46
CA GLN A 307 13.43 20.38 -5.69
C GLN A 307 14.56 20.49 -6.72
N ALA A 308 15.78 20.82 -6.28
CA ALA A 308 16.93 20.96 -7.19
C ALA A 308 17.33 19.64 -7.87
N GLU A 309 17.22 18.51 -7.16
CA GLU A 309 17.48 17.19 -7.74
C GLU A 309 16.36 16.78 -8.70
N PHE A 310 15.11 17.05 -8.34
CA PHE A 310 13.97 16.81 -9.23
C PHE A 310 14.14 17.57 -10.55
N ASP A 311 14.46 18.86 -10.49
CA ASP A 311 14.66 19.71 -11.67
C ASP A 311 15.79 19.18 -12.56
N ALA A 312 16.90 18.74 -11.94
CA ALA A 312 18.01 18.11 -12.67
C ALA A 312 17.61 16.78 -13.34
N LYS A 313 16.80 15.95 -12.65
CA LYS A 313 16.30 14.68 -13.20
C LYS A 313 15.37 14.90 -14.39
N MET A 314 14.46 15.86 -14.28
CA MET A 314 13.51 16.19 -15.35
C MET A 314 14.21 16.84 -16.55
N ALA A 315 15.19 17.73 -16.33
CA ALA A 315 15.97 18.35 -17.39
C ALA A 315 16.81 17.34 -18.20
N GLY A 316 17.16 16.21 -17.60
CA GLY A 316 17.84 15.11 -18.28
C GLY A 316 16.91 14.19 -19.09
N GLN A 317 15.59 14.33 -18.99
CA GLN A 317 14.64 13.57 -19.80
C GLN A 317 14.41 14.25 -21.15
N SER A 318 14.32 13.46 -22.22
CA SER A 318 13.82 13.94 -23.50
C SER A 318 12.30 13.79 -23.54
N PRO A 319 11.55 14.77 -24.05
CA PRO A 319 10.12 14.61 -24.31
C PRO A 319 9.80 13.34 -25.07
N TYR A 320 8.71 12.68 -24.67
CA TYR A 320 8.31 11.40 -25.24
C TYR A 320 8.03 11.50 -26.75
N TYR A 321 7.62 12.67 -27.21
CA TYR A 321 7.46 12.98 -28.63
C TYR A 321 8.74 12.72 -29.45
N TYR A 322 9.91 13.11 -28.95
CA TYR A 322 11.18 12.88 -29.66
C TYR A 322 11.63 11.43 -29.58
N THR A 323 11.14 10.66 -28.61
CA THR A 323 11.33 9.21 -28.59
C THR A 323 10.52 8.54 -29.72
N ALA A 324 9.30 9.01 -29.97
CA ALA A 324 8.45 8.53 -31.07
C ALA A 324 8.88 9.05 -32.45
N PHE A 325 9.47 10.25 -32.52
CA PHE A 325 9.94 10.89 -33.74
C PHE A 325 11.39 11.40 -33.61
N PRO A 326 12.40 10.51 -33.60
CA PRO A 326 13.80 10.89 -33.37
C PRO A 326 14.35 11.93 -34.37
N ASP A 327 13.88 11.91 -35.62
CA ASP A 327 14.29 12.85 -36.66
C ASP A 327 13.85 14.29 -36.40
N LYS A 328 12.86 14.48 -35.51
CA LYS A 328 12.35 15.80 -35.11
C LYS A 328 13.03 16.34 -33.86
N ASP A 329 13.91 15.56 -33.22
CA ASP A 329 14.65 16.01 -32.05
C ASP A 329 15.66 17.10 -32.45
N PRO A 330 15.59 18.31 -31.87
CA PRO A 330 16.57 19.37 -32.11
C PRO A 330 18.02 18.94 -31.81
N ALA A 331 18.23 17.97 -30.92
CA ALA A 331 19.56 17.41 -30.62
C ALA A 331 20.10 16.54 -31.78
N ASN A 332 19.23 15.98 -32.61
CA ASN A 332 19.58 15.15 -33.77
C ASN A 332 19.66 15.93 -35.09
N ALA A 333 19.29 17.21 -35.09
CA ALA A 333 19.51 18.08 -36.23
C ALA A 333 21.00 18.10 -36.57
N LYS A 334 21.36 17.55 -37.73
CA LYS A 334 22.75 17.50 -38.21
C LYS A 334 23.37 18.89 -38.06
N LYS A 335 24.51 18.98 -37.37
CA LYS A 335 25.40 20.13 -37.48
C LYS A 335 25.83 20.19 -38.95
N ASP A 336 25.11 20.95 -39.76
CA ASP A 336 25.52 21.24 -41.12
C ASP A 336 26.88 21.91 -41.05
N THR A 337 27.92 21.12 -41.31
CA THR A 337 29.25 21.65 -41.61
C THR A 337 29.11 22.32 -42.96
N VAL A 338 28.72 23.59 -42.93
CA VAL A 338 28.86 24.49 -44.08
C VAL A 338 30.36 24.53 -44.38
N LYS A 339 30.81 23.68 -45.30
CA LYS A 339 32.07 23.88 -46.02
C LYS A 339 31.92 25.21 -46.75
N LEU A 340 32.46 26.27 -46.15
CA LEU A 340 32.77 27.50 -46.86
C LEU A 340 33.75 27.15 -47.98
N VAL A 341 33.21 26.87 -49.17
CA VAL A 341 34.01 26.86 -50.39
C VAL A 341 34.32 28.32 -50.70
N ALA A 342 35.49 28.77 -50.26
CA ALA A 342 36.03 30.06 -50.69
C ALA A 342 36.18 30.05 -52.20
N LYS A 343 35.42 30.90 -52.90
CA LYS A 343 35.69 31.22 -54.31
C LYS A 343 36.99 32.03 -54.38
N PRO A 344 37.94 31.70 -55.27
CA PRO A 344 39.09 32.55 -55.51
C PRO A 344 38.62 33.85 -56.20
N VAL A 345 39.03 34.99 -55.67
CA VAL A 345 38.87 36.29 -56.34
C VAL A 345 39.99 36.41 -57.37
N GLU A 346 39.62 36.42 -58.65
CA GLU A 346 40.53 36.72 -59.75
C GLU A 346 40.67 38.25 -59.88
N LEU A 347 41.79 38.81 -59.42
CA LEU A 347 42.10 40.23 -59.64
C LEU A 347 42.63 40.39 -61.07
N ALA A 348 41.75 40.84 -61.98
CA ALA A 348 42.14 41.31 -63.29
C ALA A 348 42.92 42.62 -63.17
N SER A 349 44.17 42.60 -63.59
CA SER A 349 44.99 43.79 -63.81
C SER A 349 44.44 44.60 -64.99
N LYS A 350 44.11 45.88 -64.75
CA LYS A 350 44.02 46.89 -65.82
C LYS A 350 44.85 48.10 -65.46
N VAL A 351 45.99 48.16 -66.14
CA VAL A 351 46.77 49.36 -66.40
C VAL A 351 45.94 50.31 -67.27
N THR A 352 45.81 51.57 -66.87
CA THR A 352 45.70 52.69 -67.80
C THR A 352 46.34 53.94 -67.20
N ALA A 353 47.32 54.47 -67.94
CA ALA A 353 48.03 55.71 -67.71
C ALA A 353 47.24 56.95 -68.17
N LYS A 354 47.63 58.12 -67.64
CA LYS A 354 47.32 59.55 -67.93
C LYS A 354 46.91 60.22 -66.61
N LEU A 355 47.55 61.25 -66.10
CA LEU A 355 48.49 62.28 -66.59
C LEU A 355 49.47 62.63 -65.46
#